data_AF-A0A497LZK0-F1
#
_entry.id   AF-A0A497LZK0-F1
#
_cell.length_a   1.000
_cell.length_b   1.000
_cell.length_c   1.000
_cell.angle_alpha   90.00
_cell.angle_beta   90.00
_cell.angle_gamma   90.00
#
_symmetry.space_group_name_H-M   'P 1'
#
loop_
_entity.id
_entity.type
_entity.pdbx_description
1 polymer ?
#
loop_
_entity_poly.entity_id
_entity_poly.type
_entity_poly.pdbx_seq_one_letter_code
_entity_poly.pdbx_strand_id
1 'polypeptide(L)'
;RSLTSEKKLEKKDMLEAFKQLYQARGWGIIEYANVNLKQKSGKIRIHHSIAENVKRKHNRPICYYTKGCLTAFLEEIFQHKPLHLEETKCMAMGDKFCEFEFR
;
A
#
# COMPACT_ATOMS: atom_id res chain seq x y z
N ARG A 1 -4.44 -27.28 -21.94
CA ARG A 1 -3.90 -27.42 -20.57
C ARG A 1 -4.76 -26.50 -19.69
N SER A 2 -5.75 -27.05 -19.00
CA SER A 2 -6.66 -26.28 -18.15
C SER A 2 -5.85 -25.59 -17.07
N LEU A 3 -5.82 -24.26 -17.10
CA LEU A 3 -5.15 -23.45 -16.10
C LEU A 3 -6.08 -23.37 -14.89
N THR A 4 -5.72 -24.18 -13.90
CA THR A 4 -5.85 -23.96 -12.46
C THR A 4 -7.25 -23.98 -11.84
N SER A 5 -7.49 -25.08 -11.11
CA SER A 5 -8.18 -25.08 -9.82
C SER A 5 -8.03 -23.73 -9.10
N GLU A 6 -9.16 -23.09 -8.80
CA GLU A 6 -9.26 -21.80 -8.12
C GLU A 6 -8.81 -21.92 -6.64
N LYS A 7 -7.52 -22.08 -6.41
CA LYS A 7 -6.96 -22.05 -5.05
C LYS A 7 -6.88 -20.59 -4.62
N LYS A 8 -7.70 -20.21 -3.63
CA LYS A 8 -7.66 -18.88 -3.02
C LYS A 8 -6.26 -18.62 -2.46
N LEU A 9 -5.66 -17.50 -2.84
CA LEU A 9 -4.33 -17.11 -2.38
C LEU A 9 -4.38 -16.76 -0.89
N GLU A 10 -3.36 -17.18 -0.12
CA GLU A 10 -3.25 -16.79 1.28
C GLU A 10 -2.96 -15.29 1.39
N LYS A 11 -3.46 -14.63 2.44
CA LYS A 11 -3.30 -13.17 2.62
C LYS A 11 -1.84 -12.73 2.60
N LYS A 12 -0.93 -13.56 3.13
CA LYS A 12 0.51 -13.27 3.14
C LYS A 12 1.11 -13.29 1.73
N ASP A 13 0.67 -14.24 0.90
CA ASP A 13 1.11 -14.34 -0.49
C ASP A 13 0.59 -13.16 -1.31
N MET A 14 -0.63 -12.70 -1.04
CA MET A 14 -1.18 -11.49 -1.66
C MET A 14 -0.36 -10.24 -1.31
N LEU A 15 0.01 -10.07 -0.03
CA LEU A 15 0.86 -8.97 0.42
C LEU A 15 2.23 -9.00 -0.28
N GLU A 16 2.88 -10.15 -0.33
CA GLU A 16 4.19 -10.27 -0.95
C GLU A 16 4.11 -10.05 -2.48
N ALA A 17 3.12 -10.63 -3.16
CA ALA A 17 2.90 -10.41 -4.58
C ALA A 17 2.63 -8.94 -4.91
N PHE A 18 1.82 -8.25 -4.09
CA PHE A 18 1.54 -6.83 -4.29
C PHE A 18 2.79 -5.97 -4.11
N LYS A 19 3.60 -6.23 -3.08
CA LYS A 19 4.90 -5.58 -2.88
C LYS A 19 5.81 -5.74 -4.11
N GLN A 20 5.93 -6.96 -4.64
CA GLN A 20 6.76 -7.25 -5.81
C GLN A 20 6.24 -6.55 -7.07
N LEU A 21 4.92 -6.57 -7.31
CA LEU A 21 4.30 -5.88 -8.44
C LEU A 21 4.48 -4.36 -8.35
N TYR A 22 4.33 -3.79 -7.16
CA TYR A 22 4.49 -2.36 -6.92
C TYR A 22 5.93 -1.92 -7.21
N GLN A 23 6.91 -2.70 -6.74
CA GLN A 23 8.34 -2.47 -7.01
C GLN A 23 8.68 -2.66 -8.49
N ALA A 24 8.20 -3.73 -9.13
CA ALA A 24 8.47 -4.01 -10.55
C ALA A 24 7.94 -2.90 -11.49
N ARG A 25 6.87 -2.21 -11.08
CA ARG A 25 6.32 -1.05 -11.80
C ARG A 25 7.08 0.26 -11.55
N GLY A 26 8.04 0.27 -10.64
CA GLY A 26 8.80 1.46 -10.26
C GLY A 26 7.98 2.49 -9.47
N TRP A 27 6.92 2.05 -8.78
CA TRP A 27 6.08 2.96 -7.98
C TRP A 27 6.58 3.17 -6.56
N GLY A 28 7.50 2.31 -6.12
CA GLY A 28 8.18 2.39 -4.83
C GLY A 28 8.43 1.00 -4.23
N ILE A 29 9.04 0.98 -3.05
CA ILE A 29 9.34 -0.24 -2.30
C ILE A 29 8.45 -0.28 -1.06
N ILE A 30 7.56 -1.26 -1.02
CA ILE A 30 6.61 -1.43 0.10
C ILE A 30 7.29 -2.16 1.27
N GLU A 31 7.09 -1.59 2.46
CA GLU A 31 7.38 -2.19 3.75
C GLU A 31 6.08 -2.25 4.57
N TYR A 32 5.70 -3.45 5.00
CA TYR A 32 4.58 -3.66 5.91
C TYR A 32 5.06 -3.56 7.37
N ALA A 33 4.53 -2.61 8.13
CA ALA A 33 4.93 -2.37 9.52
C ALA A 33 3.73 -2.57 10.46
N ASN A 34 3.93 -3.36 11.53
CA ASN A 34 2.93 -3.60 12.58
C ASN A 34 1.54 -4.08 12.05
N VAL A 35 1.53 -4.89 10.99
CA VAL A 35 0.28 -5.36 10.38
C VAL A 35 -0.36 -6.47 11.22
N ASN A 36 -1.59 -6.22 11.67
CA ASN A 36 -2.45 -7.20 12.32
C ASN A 36 -3.64 -7.54 11.43
N LEU A 37 -3.53 -8.66 10.71
CA LEU A 37 -4.57 -9.13 9.78
C LEU A 37 -5.88 -9.55 10.46
N LYS A 38 -5.87 -9.82 11.77
CA LYS A 38 -7.09 -10.14 12.54
C LYS A 38 -7.83 -8.86 12.92
N GLN A 39 -7.10 -7.84 13.37
CA GLN A 39 -7.65 -6.55 13.77
C GLN A 39 -7.86 -5.58 12.60
N LYS A 40 -7.41 -5.94 11.39
CA LYS A 40 -7.44 -5.10 10.18
C LYS A 40 -6.74 -3.75 10.39
N SER A 41 -5.64 -3.77 11.11
CA SER A 41 -4.86 -2.57 11.41
C SER A 41 -3.42 -2.75 11.00
N GLY A 42 -2.74 -1.64 10.72
CA GLY A 42 -1.31 -1.66 10.43
C GLY A 42 -0.85 -0.43 9.67
N LYS A 43 0.42 -0.47 9.26
CA LYS A 43 1.07 0.58 8.51
C LYS A 43 1.71 0.03 7.24
N ILE A 44 1.67 0.82 6.18
CA ILE A 44 2.33 0.57 4.92
C ILE A 44 3.27 1.75 4.67
N ARG A 45 4.57 1.48 4.60
CA ARG A 45 5.58 2.47 4.21
C ARG A 45 5.98 2.23 2.78
N ILE A 46 6.13 3.31 2.03
CA ILE A 46 6.60 3.27 0.64
C ILE A 46 7.84 4.13 0.54
N HIS A 47 8.97 3.46 0.36
CA HIS A 47 10.26 4.08 0.07
C HIS A 47 10.39 4.29 -1.43
N HIS A 48 11.16 5.29 -1.85
CA HIS A 48 11.34 5.63 -3.26
C HIS A 48 10.02 5.76 -4.04
N SER A 49 9.03 6.39 -3.39
CA SER A 49 7.71 6.62 -3.97
C SER A 49 7.80 7.57 -5.17
N ILE A 50 6.82 7.50 -6.08
CA ILE A 50 6.62 8.51 -7.13
C ILE A 50 6.63 9.94 -6.56
N ALA A 51 6.14 10.11 -5.33
CA ALA A 51 6.13 11.39 -4.61
C ALA A 51 7.52 11.99 -4.36
N GLU A 52 8.60 11.20 -4.37
CA GLU A 52 9.99 11.67 -4.24
C GLU A 52 10.38 12.62 -5.39
N ASN A 53 9.82 12.42 -6.59
CA ASN A 53 10.14 13.21 -7.77
C ASN A 53 9.36 14.54 -7.85
N VAL A 54 8.51 14.83 -6.85
CA VAL A 54 7.70 16.04 -6.84
C VAL A 54 8.56 17.23 -6.40
N LYS A 55 8.91 18.08 -7.37
CA LYS A 55 9.78 19.24 -7.16
C LYS A 55 9.16 20.33 -6.28
N ARG A 56 7.84 20.42 -6.25
CA ARG A 56 7.12 21.39 -5.43
C ARG A 56 6.91 20.80 -4.04
N LYS A 57 7.35 21.51 -3.00
CA LYS A 57 6.97 21.14 -1.63
C LYS A 57 5.48 21.35 -1.43
N HIS A 58 4.81 20.31 -0.93
CA HIS A 58 3.41 20.37 -0.54
C HIS A 58 3.31 20.44 0.98
N ASN A 59 2.28 21.12 1.49
CA ASN A 59 1.96 21.18 2.92
C ASN A 59 0.98 20.07 3.34
N ARG A 60 0.60 19.20 2.41
CA ARG A 60 -0.35 18.11 2.62
C ARG A 60 0.06 16.88 1.82
N PRO A 61 -0.38 15.67 2.22
CA PRO A 61 -0.12 14.46 1.45
C PRO A 61 -0.77 14.53 0.07
N ILE A 62 -0.14 13.91 -0.92
CA ILE A 62 -0.54 14.01 -2.34
C ILE A 62 -0.68 12.65 -3.03
N CYS A 63 -0.45 11.53 -2.33
CA CYS A 63 -0.42 10.21 -2.94
C CYS A 63 -1.83 9.64 -3.14
N TYR A 64 -2.73 10.39 -3.79
CA TYR A 64 -4.14 10.02 -3.96
C TYR A 64 -4.32 8.70 -4.72
N TYR A 65 -3.56 8.51 -5.81
CA TYR A 65 -3.58 7.25 -6.57
C TYR A 65 -3.16 6.07 -5.70
N THR A 66 -2.03 6.20 -5.01
CA THR A 66 -1.49 5.17 -4.13
C THR A 66 -2.46 4.85 -3.01
N LYS A 67 -3.05 5.88 -2.38
CA LYS A 67 -4.07 5.72 -1.34
C LYS A 67 -5.25 4.90 -1.87
N GLY A 68 -5.81 5.25 -3.03
CA GLY A 68 -6.92 4.50 -3.63
C GLY A 68 -6.54 3.05 -3.97
N CYS A 69 -5.36 2.84 -4.55
CA CYS A 69 -4.85 1.51 -4.89
C CYS A 69 -4.67 0.63 -3.65
N LEU A 70 -4.07 1.17 -2.59
CA LEU A 70 -3.89 0.48 -1.32
C LEU A 70 -5.23 0.17 -0.63
N THR A 71 -6.18 1.11 -0.63
CA THR A 71 -7.52 0.88 -0.08
C THR A 71 -8.18 -0.31 -0.77
N ALA A 72 -8.27 -0.31 -2.10
CA ALA A 72 -8.89 -1.41 -2.85
C ALA A 72 -8.21 -2.76 -2.59
N PHE A 73 -6.87 -2.77 -2.55
CA PHE A 73 -6.10 -3.98 -2.26
C PHE A 73 -6.33 -4.51 -0.83
N LEU A 74 -6.36 -3.63 0.16
CA LEU A 74 -6.62 -4.02 1.55
C LEU A 74 -8.06 -4.51 1.73
N GLU A 75 -9.05 -3.90 1.05
CA GLU A 75 -10.43 -4.37 1.06
C GLU A 75 -10.53 -5.81 0.53
N GLU A 76 -9.83 -6.13 -0.55
CA GLU A 76 -9.72 -7.50 -1.07
C GLU A 76 -9.15 -8.47 -0.02
N ILE A 77 -8.03 -8.12 0.62
CA ILE A 77 -7.43 -8.90 1.72
C ILE A 77 -8.42 -9.13 2.87
N PHE A 78 -9.30 -8.16 3.13
CA PHE A 78 -10.28 -8.18 4.23
C PHE A 78 -11.68 -8.60 3.80
N GLN A 79 -11.82 -9.29 2.66
CA GLN A 79 -13.09 -9.84 2.14
C GLN A 79 -14.12 -8.73 1.86
N HIS A 80 -13.69 -7.70 1.12
CA HIS A 80 -14.49 -6.54 0.70
C HIS A 80 -15.11 -5.75 1.85
N LYS A 81 -14.50 -5.81 3.05
CA LYS A 81 -14.93 -5.00 4.19
C LYS A 81 -14.30 -3.62 4.07
N PRO A 82 -15.08 -2.53 4.18
CA PRO A 82 -14.55 -1.19 4.12
C PRO A 82 -13.52 -0.97 5.23
N LEU A 83 -12.50 -0.18 4.92
CA LEU A 83 -11.46 0.22 5.85
C LEU A 83 -11.11 1.68 5.67
N HIS A 84 -10.66 2.31 6.75
CA HIS A 84 -10.15 3.66 6.69
C HIS A 84 -8.65 3.63 6.47
N LEU A 85 -8.17 4.25 5.39
CA LEU A 85 -6.75 4.45 5.11
C LEU A 85 -6.43 5.94 5.15
N GLU A 86 -5.38 6.32 5.87
CA GLU A 86 -4.90 7.69 5.95
C GLU A 86 -3.42 7.75 5.59
N GLU A 87 -3.01 8.77 4.83
CA GLU A 87 -1.59 9.04 4.54
C GLU A 87 -1.07 10.00 5.62
N THR A 88 -0.21 9.51 6.51
CA THR A 88 0.28 10.24 7.69
C THR A 88 1.64 10.89 7.46
N LYS A 89 2.41 10.42 6.47
CA LYS A 89 3.68 11.00 6.01
C LYS A 89 3.75 10.96 4.50
N CYS A 90 4.41 11.94 3.89
CA CYS A 90 4.55 12.03 2.44
C CYS A 90 5.91 12.60 2.03
N MET A 91 6.59 11.93 1.10
CA MET A 91 7.88 12.42 0.58
C MET A 91 7.77 13.81 -0.08
N ALA A 92 6.63 14.15 -0.67
CA ALA A 92 6.39 15.48 -1.23
C ALA A 92 6.22 16.59 -0.17
N MET A 93 6.02 16.22 1.10
CA MET A 93 6.06 17.13 2.25
C MET A 93 7.48 17.26 2.84
N GLY A 94 8.41 16.41 2.42
CA GLY A 94 9.78 16.33 2.94
C GLY A 94 10.04 15.16 3.89
N ASP A 95 9.08 14.25 4.08
CA ASP A 95 9.29 13.04 4.87
C ASP A 95 10.23 12.05 4.15
N LYS A 96 10.87 11.16 4.93
CA LYS A 96 11.79 10.13 4.39
C LYS A 96 11.09 9.03 3.58
N PHE A 97 9.79 8.87 3.75
CA PHE A 97 8.96 7.87 3.07
C PHE A 97 7.50 8.31 3.14
N CYS A 98 6.67 7.75 2.25
CA CYS A 98 5.22 7.86 2.41
C CYS A 98 4.76 6.80 3.42
N GLU A 99 3.93 7.18 4.39
CA GLU A 99 3.37 6.25 5.38
C GLU A 99 1.84 6.30 5.31
N PHE A 100 1.24 5.11 5.22
CA PHE A 100 -0.21 4.94 5.24
C PHE A 100 -0.61 4.09 6.43
N GLU A 101 -1.57 4.55 7.20
CA GLU A 101 -2.11 3.85 8.36
C GLU A 101 -3.55 3.41 8.08
N PHE A 102 -3.85 2.14 8.32
CA PHE A 102 -5.18 1.58 8.13
C PHE A 102 -5.78 1.01 9.42
N ARG A 103 -7.10 1.09 9.52
CA ARG A 103 -7.93 0.59 10.61
C ARG A 103 -9.37 0.30 10.16
#